data_AF-A0A8J7J3Z5-F1
#
_entry.id   AF-A0A8J7J3Z5-F1
#
_cell.length_a   1.000
_cell.length_b   1.000
_cell.length_c   1.000
_cell.angle_alpha   90.00
_cell.angle_beta   90.00
_cell.angle_gamma   90.00
#
_symmetry.space_group_name_H-M   'P 1'
#
loop_
_entity.id
_entity.type
_entity.pdbx_description
1 polymer ?
#
loop_
_entity_poly.entity_id
_entity_poly.type
_entity_poly.pdbx_seq_one_letter_code
_entity_poly.pdbx_strand_id
1 'polypeptide(L)'
;MKKWINLKLVLLVLTVINCSKASSDDTGVPVDPPESKTQKKVLLIGIDGCRPDALTEASTPNLDALMANGTFSLDARNTKTTSSGPGWSAMLTGVWEGKHGVTDNSFNGANFSNYPHFFKYIEENNTANRTVSISQWHPINNNIVLNHADVTINTQDLTSDVKNKAIAELASDDLTALFVHFDDVDHAGHSTGFSPTNPNYLNAIETVDNAIGSVISALKTRSNYSKEDWLILVSTDHGGIGTSHGGNSEEERTIFVIASGDAIPQKEIVKTTTQSTIPPAENCLESTTELWFDGSSNITIPNNTAHSFGNSQDFSIECRFRSNAPNDVSILAKKDWDSGLFPGYVFSFKPSSRKFKVNIGDGTNRVDVETEEITDNKWHTISATFDRDGMLHVYVDGALKNSASISNINNIDNTLPFTIGTDGNGAYGYTGYISEVRIFNTLLSADDIDNWKCKVLDNTHAKYANLQGHWKLTEGTGTLISDVSPNLAHGTLTGGIWKDATVSEIIDTYNYDNTPRTVDVAVTALSHLCIPIILEWGLEGSTIIDSNCD
;
A
#
# COMPACT_ATOMS: atom_id res chain seq x y z
N MET A 1 29.93 13.56 -26.10
CA MET A 1 29.09 14.17 -27.18
C MET A 1 28.14 15.17 -26.53
N LYS A 2 28.07 16.38 -27.11
CA LYS A 2 27.51 17.61 -26.54
C LYS A 2 25.97 17.59 -26.41
N LYS A 3 25.43 18.11 -25.30
CA LYS A 3 24.09 18.76 -25.20
C LYS A 3 24.21 19.92 -24.19
N TRP A 4 24.65 21.10 -24.63
CA TRP A 4 23.83 22.30 -24.89
C TRP A 4 22.86 22.65 -23.75
N ILE A 5 23.35 23.54 -22.86
CA ILE A 5 22.59 24.30 -21.86
C ILE A 5 21.88 25.44 -22.60
N ASN A 6 20.55 25.50 -22.51
CA ASN A 6 19.78 26.68 -22.91
C ASN A 6 19.48 27.52 -21.66
N LEU A 7 20.19 28.65 -21.56
CA LEU A 7 19.99 29.67 -20.53
C LEU A 7 18.82 30.56 -20.96
N LYS A 8 17.65 30.46 -20.29
CA LYS A 8 16.62 31.50 -20.39
C LYS A 8 16.79 32.47 -19.22
N LEU A 9 17.16 33.68 -19.57
CA LEU A 9 17.25 34.87 -18.74
C LEU A 9 15.85 35.21 -18.19
N VAL A 10 15.65 35.13 -16.87
CA VAL A 10 14.45 35.68 -16.21
C VAL A 10 14.86 37.00 -15.58
N LEU A 11 14.32 38.08 -16.14
CA LEU A 11 14.47 39.45 -15.64
C LEU A 11 13.50 39.63 -14.46
N LEU A 12 14.04 39.65 -13.23
CA LEU A 12 13.27 39.88 -12.01
C LEU A 12 12.98 41.39 -11.86
N VAL A 13 11.76 41.81 -12.19
CA VAL A 13 11.25 43.15 -11.86
C VAL A 13 10.69 43.08 -10.45
N LEU A 14 11.38 43.71 -9.48
CA LEU A 14 10.86 43.91 -8.12
C LEU A 14 9.72 44.93 -8.17
N THR A 15 8.48 44.46 -8.08
CA THR A 15 7.34 45.26 -7.60
C THR A 15 7.20 45.07 -6.10
N VAL A 16 7.45 46.15 -5.35
CA VAL A 16 7.22 46.21 -3.91
C VAL A 16 5.71 46.30 -3.68
N ILE A 17 5.08 45.17 -3.33
CA ILE A 17 3.70 45.16 -2.82
C ILE A 17 3.78 45.14 -1.29
N ASN A 18 3.20 46.18 -0.70
CA ASN A 18 3.13 46.44 0.72
C ASN A 18 2.26 45.36 1.38
N CYS A 19 2.88 44.45 2.15
CA CYS A 19 2.20 43.36 2.84
C CYS A 19 1.69 43.87 4.19
N SER A 20 0.41 44.25 4.28
CA SER A 20 -0.29 44.32 5.55
C SER A 20 -0.63 42.91 5.99
N LYS A 21 -0.04 42.46 7.11
CA LYS A 21 -0.35 41.21 7.79
C LYS A 21 -1.87 41.07 7.96
N ALA A 22 -2.48 40.12 7.23
CA ALA A 22 -3.78 39.58 7.61
C ALA A 22 -3.52 38.52 8.70
N SER A 23 -4.19 38.67 9.84
CA SER A 23 -4.22 37.67 10.89
C SER A 23 -4.91 36.41 10.37
N SER A 24 -4.32 35.26 10.65
CA SER A 24 -4.96 33.95 10.53
C SER A 24 -6.05 33.83 11.59
N ASP A 25 -7.26 34.27 11.27
CA ASP A 25 -8.49 33.75 11.86
C ASP A 25 -9.23 33.03 10.74
N ASP A 26 -8.93 31.74 10.60
CA ASP A 26 -9.71 30.77 9.83
C ASP A 26 -10.96 30.41 10.66
N THR A 27 -11.90 31.33 10.69
CA THR A 27 -13.28 30.99 11.02
C THR A 27 -13.94 30.64 9.70
N GLY A 28 -14.22 29.37 9.47
CA GLY A 28 -15.05 28.87 8.36
C GLY A 28 -16.46 29.44 8.44
N VAL A 29 -16.60 30.72 8.13
CA VAL A 29 -17.89 31.38 7.99
C VAL A 29 -18.52 30.81 6.72
N PRO A 30 -19.75 30.29 6.78
CA PRO A 30 -20.44 29.82 5.60
C PRO A 30 -20.49 30.92 4.54
N VAL A 31 -20.10 30.59 3.31
CA VAL A 31 -20.23 31.52 2.19
C VAL A 31 -21.67 31.42 1.72
N ASP A 32 -22.48 32.44 1.98
CA ASP A 32 -23.85 32.44 1.47
C ASP A 32 -23.86 32.45 -0.06
N PRO A 33 -24.76 31.69 -0.71
CA PRO A 33 -24.96 31.84 -2.15
C PRO A 33 -25.39 33.29 -2.43
N PRO A 34 -25.14 33.81 -3.65
CA PRO A 34 -25.66 35.11 -4.05
C PRO A 34 -27.16 35.21 -3.72
N GLU A 35 -27.63 36.33 -3.15
CA GLU A 35 -29.03 36.51 -2.68
C GLU A 35 -30.11 36.14 -3.72
N SER A 36 -29.77 36.08 -5.01
CA SER A 36 -30.67 35.66 -6.08
C SER A 36 -30.89 34.15 -6.20
N LYS A 37 -30.00 33.32 -5.64
CA LYS A 37 -29.98 31.84 -5.78
C LYS A 37 -30.63 31.15 -4.58
N THR A 38 -31.93 30.91 -4.69
CA THR A 38 -32.75 30.35 -3.60
C THR A 38 -33.23 28.92 -3.86
N GLN A 39 -33.06 28.40 -5.08
CA GLN A 39 -33.50 27.04 -5.44
C GLN A 39 -32.35 26.05 -5.26
N LYS A 40 -32.39 25.23 -4.22
CA LYS A 40 -31.37 24.21 -3.95
C LYS A 40 -31.44 23.10 -5.00
N LYS A 41 -30.30 22.75 -5.59
CA LYS A 41 -30.13 21.72 -6.63
C LYS A 41 -28.91 20.86 -6.34
N VAL A 42 -28.94 19.58 -6.74
CA VAL A 42 -27.80 18.67 -6.59
C VAL A 42 -27.45 18.01 -7.93
N LEU A 43 -26.17 18.04 -8.28
CA LEU A 43 -25.57 17.18 -9.29
C LEU A 43 -24.57 16.25 -8.60
N LEU A 44 -24.85 14.96 -8.56
CA LEU A 44 -23.91 13.94 -8.10
C LEU A 44 -23.30 13.21 -9.29
N ILE A 45 -21.97 13.21 -9.37
CA ILE A 45 -21.20 12.55 -10.42
C ILE A 45 -20.39 11.41 -9.80
N GLY A 46 -20.63 10.20 -10.27
CA GLY A 46 -19.84 9.02 -9.94
C GLY A 46 -18.86 8.66 -11.05
N ILE A 47 -17.60 8.38 -10.71
CA ILE A 47 -16.59 7.82 -11.61
C ILE A 47 -16.16 6.46 -11.04
N ASP A 48 -16.58 5.36 -11.66
CA ASP A 48 -16.28 4.01 -11.20
C ASP A 48 -14.76 3.71 -11.26
N GLY A 49 -14.23 3.09 -10.21
CA GLY A 49 -12.85 2.59 -10.16
C GLY A 49 -11.72 3.62 -10.22
N CYS A 50 -11.99 4.91 -10.00
CA CYS A 50 -11.04 6.00 -10.23
C CYS A 50 -10.13 6.29 -9.02
N ARG A 51 -8.95 5.67 -8.98
CA ARG A 51 -7.93 5.95 -7.95
C ARG A 51 -7.55 7.44 -7.83
N PRO A 52 -7.52 8.04 -6.61
CA PRO A 52 -7.13 9.44 -6.40
C PRO A 52 -5.69 9.78 -6.83
N ASP A 53 -4.76 8.84 -6.67
CA ASP A 53 -3.37 9.05 -7.10
C ASP A 53 -3.24 9.13 -8.64
N ALA A 54 -4.03 8.34 -9.37
CA ALA A 54 -4.09 8.42 -10.82
C ALA A 54 -4.86 9.65 -11.32
N LEU A 55 -5.91 10.08 -10.60
CA LEU A 55 -6.59 11.35 -10.87
C LEU A 55 -5.60 12.52 -10.82
N THR A 56 -4.68 12.51 -9.85
CA THR A 56 -3.67 13.57 -9.67
C THR A 56 -2.63 13.60 -10.80
N GLU A 57 -2.32 12.44 -11.40
CA GLU A 57 -1.39 12.36 -12.54
C GLU A 57 -2.05 12.65 -13.89
N ALA A 58 -3.37 12.44 -14.01
CA ALA A 58 -4.13 12.70 -15.23
C ALA A 58 -4.37 14.20 -15.45
N SER A 59 -4.40 14.64 -16.71
CA SER A 59 -4.75 16.01 -17.06
C SER A 59 -6.26 16.26 -16.90
N THR A 60 -6.73 16.66 -15.71
CA THR A 60 -8.16 16.81 -15.39
C THR A 60 -8.60 18.24 -15.07
N PRO A 61 -8.48 19.20 -16.01
CA PRO A 61 -8.72 20.62 -15.74
C PRO A 61 -10.14 20.95 -15.23
N ASN A 62 -11.15 20.10 -15.48
CA ASN A 62 -12.51 20.37 -15.03
C ASN A 62 -12.71 19.93 -13.57
N LEU A 63 -12.22 18.75 -13.19
CA LEU A 63 -12.17 18.28 -11.81
C LEU A 63 -11.24 19.14 -10.96
N ASP A 64 -10.07 19.54 -11.49
CA ASP A 64 -9.17 20.52 -10.86
C ASP A 64 -9.89 21.83 -10.56
N ALA A 65 -10.70 22.32 -11.50
CA ALA A 65 -11.48 23.54 -11.30
C ALA A 65 -12.57 23.38 -10.23
N LEU A 66 -13.17 22.19 -10.08
CA LEU A 66 -14.11 21.91 -8.99
C LEU A 66 -13.39 21.86 -7.64
N MET A 67 -12.24 21.19 -7.55
CA MET A 67 -11.41 21.12 -6.34
C MET A 67 -10.93 22.52 -5.91
N ALA A 68 -10.44 23.32 -6.86
CA ALA A 68 -9.99 24.68 -6.60
C ALA A 68 -11.11 25.64 -6.16
N ASN A 69 -12.37 25.31 -6.46
CA ASN A 69 -13.54 26.12 -6.11
C ASN A 69 -14.51 25.36 -5.20
N GLY A 70 -13.99 24.53 -4.30
CA GLY A 70 -14.81 23.69 -3.44
C GLY A 70 -14.08 23.09 -2.26
N THR A 71 -14.81 22.29 -1.51
CA THR A 71 -14.27 21.44 -0.44
C THR A 71 -14.00 20.06 -1.00
N PHE A 72 -12.79 19.53 -0.88
CA PHE A 72 -12.43 18.23 -1.42
C PHE A 72 -11.51 17.42 -0.50
N SER A 73 -11.43 16.13 -0.77
CA SER A 73 -10.45 15.23 -0.16
C SER A 73 -10.01 14.19 -1.17
N LEU A 74 -8.71 14.00 -1.34
CA LEU A 74 -8.12 12.85 -2.04
C LEU A 74 -7.80 11.67 -1.09
N ASP A 75 -8.12 11.85 0.20
CA ASP A 75 -7.90 10.89 1.29
C ASP A 75 -9.23 10.34 1.87
N ALA A 76 -10.33 10.51 1.14
CA ALA A 76 -11.62 9.96 1.55
C ALA A 76 -11.58 8.43 1.52
N ARG A 77 -12.47 7.79 2.28
CA ARG A 77 -12.42 6.33 2.50
C ARG A 77 -13.72 5.63 2.15
N ASN A 78 -13.58 4.55 1.39
CA ASN A 78 -14.62 3.55 1.23
C ASN A 78 -14.54 2.46 2.32
N THR A 79 -15.55 1.59 2.34
CA THR A 79 -15.66 0.37 3.14
C THR A 79 -14.49 -0.58 2.89
N LYS A 80 -14.48 -1.69 3.62
CA LYS A 80 -13.53 -2.79 3.44
C LYS A 80 -13.72 -3.54 2.12
N THR A 81 -14.95 -3.59 1.62
CA THR A 81 -15.32 -4.32 0.41
C THR A 81 -15.38 -3.38 -0.78
N THR A 82 -14.31 -3.34 -1.57
CA THR A 82 -14.11 -2.35 -2.65
C THR A 82 -14.60 -2.83 -4.02
N SER A 83 -15.76 -3.48 -4.04
CA SER A 83 -16.49 -3.80 -5.27
C SER A 83 -17.58 -2.77 -5.52
N SER A 84 -17.99 -2.62 -6.79
CA SER A 84 -18.89 -1.54 -7.19
C SER A 84 -20.27 -1.63 -6.54
N GLY A 85 -20.84 -2.83 -6.41
CA GLY A 85 -22.12 -3.06 -5.72
C GLY A 85 -22.11 -2.51 -4.28
N PRO A 86 -21.20 -2.95 -3.41
CA PRO A 86 -21.03 -2.41 -2.07
C PRO A 86 -20.71 -0.91 -2.04
N GLY A 87 -19.77 -0.43 -2.87
CA GLY A 87 -19.35 0.97 -2.90
C GLY A 87 -20.49 1.93 -3.28
N TRP A 88 -21.16 1.68 -4.41
CA TRP A 88 -22.32 2.47 -4.83
C TRP A 88 -23.50 2.35 -3.87
N SER A 89 -23.74 1.17 -3.28
CA SER A 89 -24.79 1.01 -2.27
C SER A 89 -24.51 1.90 -1.07
N ALA A 90 -23.27 1.91 -0.55
CA ALA A 90 -22.92 2.76 0.57
C ALA A 90 -23.06 4.25 0.24
N MET A 91 -22.57 4.67 -0.93
CA MET A 91 -22.58 6.07 -1.35
C MET A 91 -24.01 6.61 -1.48
N LEU A 92 -24.89 5.83 -2.12
CA LEU A 92 -26.21 6.28 -2.53
C LEU A 92 -27.29 6.04 -1.47
N THR A 93 -27.04 5.21 -0.46
CA THR A 93 -27.95 5.00 0.67
C THR A 93 -27.52 5.77 1.92
N GLY A 94 -26.25 6.16 2.02
CA GLY A 94 -25.69 6.84 3.20
C GLY A 94 -25.51 5.93 4.41
N VAL A 95 -25.50 4.61 4.23
CA VAL A 95 -25.25 3.61 5.28
C VAL A 95 -24.21 2.60 4.82
N TRP A 96 -23.59 1.86 5.75
CA TRP A 96 -22.57 0.85 5.44
C TRP A 96 -23.15 -0.53 5.12
N GLU A 97 -22.27 -1.44 4.68
CA GLU A 97 -22.57 -2.83 4.31
C GLU A 97 -23.42 -3.57 5.35
N GLY A 98 -23.17 -3.33 6.64
CA GLY A 98 -23.94 -3.94 7.73
C GLY A 98 -25.43 -3.56 7.75
N LYS A 99 -25.81 -2.46 7.10
CA LYS A 99 -27.20 -1.99 6.98
C LYS A 99 -27.80 -2.27 5.61
N HIS A 100 -27.14 -1.83 4.53
CA HIS A 100 -27.67 -2.03 3.17
C HIS A 100 -27.54 -3.48 2.68
N GLY A 101 -26.69 -4.31 3.30
CA GLY A 101 -26.65 -5.76 3.08
C GLY A 101 -26.00 -6.23 1.77
N VAL A 102 -25.31 -5.35 1.03
CA VAL A 102 -24.68 -5.68 -0.26
C VAL A 102 -23.19 -5.91 -0.05
N THR A 103 -22.73 -7.13 -0.28
CA THR A 103 -21.34 -7.55 -0.04
C THR A 103 -20.56 -7.86 -1.33
N ASP A 104 -21.23 -7.85 -2.49
CA ASP A 104 -20.65 -8.07 -3.80
C ASP A 104 -21.59 -7.55 -4.93
N ASN A 105 -21.19 -7.73 -6.18
CA ASN A 105 -21.95 -7.28 -7.36
C ASN A 105 -23.20 -8.14 -7.67
N SER A 106 -23.54 -9.14 -6.84
CA SER A 106 -24.78 -9.91 -6.99
C SER A 106 -25.99 -9.24 -6.34
N PHE A 107 -25.76 -8.28 -5.43
CA PHE A 107 -26.80 -7.61 -4.63
C PHE A 107 -27.66 -8.56 -3.77
N ASN A 108 -27.25 -9.83 -3.62
CA ASN A 108 -27.94 -10.77 -2.76
C ASN A 108 -27.87 -10.30 -1.30
N GLY A 109 -29.02 -10.25 -0.63
CA GLY A 109 -29.12 -9.76 0.74
C GLY A 109 -29.36 -8.25 0.86
N ALA A 110 -29.48 -7.54 -0.26
CA ALA A 110 -29.78 -6.11 -0.27
C ALA A 110 -31.01 -5.75 0.57
N ASN A 111 -30.89 -4.68 1.36
CA ASN A 111 -31.90 -4.21 2.30
C ASN A 111 -32.40 -2.80 1.96
N PHE A 112 -32.57 -2.52 0.67
CA PHE A 112 -32.99 -1.19 0.19
C PHE A 112 -34.42 -0.81 0.57
N SER A 113 -35.23 -1.75 1.05
CA SER A 113 -36.54 -1.44 1.62
C SER A 113 -36.46 -0.60 2.90
N ASN A 114 -35.43 -0.84 3.72
CA ASN A 114 -35.18 -0.10 4.96
C ASN A 114 -34.14 1.01 4.76
N TYR A 115 -33.20 0.81 3.83
CA TYR A 115 -32.14 1.76 3.52
C TYR A 115 -32.15 2.10 2.02
N PRO A 116 -33.14 2.88 1.56
CA PRO A 116 -33.31 3.20 0.15
C PRO A 116 -32.23 4.16 -0.37
N HIS A 117 -32.16 4.28 -1.68
CA HIS A 117 -31.44 5.36 -2.35
C HIS A 117 -31.91 6.73 -1.85
N PHE A 118 -31.00 7.70 -1.70
CA PHE A 118 -31.29 9.00 -1.08
C PHE A 118 -32.38 9.81 -1.80
N PHE A 119 -32.56 9.59 -3.11
CA PHE A 119 -33.68 10.16 -3.88
C PHE A 119 -35.06 9.84 -3.28
N LYS A 120 -35.25 8.69 -2.63
CA LYS A 120 -36.52 8.41 -1.95
C LYS A 120 -36.86 9.49 -0.92
N TYR A 121 -35.87 9.96 -0.17
CA TYR A 121 -36.06 11.03 0.82
C TYR A 121 -36.34 12.38 0.16
N ILE A 122 -35.78 12.64 -1.03
CA ILE A 122 -36.07 13.84 -1.82
C ILE A 122 -37.53 13.85 -2.29
N GLU A 123 -38.00 12.72 -2.83
CA GLU A 123 -39.35 12.58 -3.38
C GLU A 123 -40.42 12.59 -2.28
N GLU A 124 -40.16 11.93 -1.14
CA GLU A 124 -41.09 11.92 0.00
C GLU A 124 -41.19 13.29 0.70
N ASN A 125 -40.13 14.11 0.65
CA ASN A 125 -40.13 15.45 1.22
C ASN A 125 -41.00 16.43 0.40
N ASN A 126 -40.97 16.32 -0.93
CA ASN A 126 -41.82 17.13 -1.81
C ASN A 126 -42.00 16.46 -3.18
N THR A 127 -43.22 16.05 -3.51
CA THR A 127 -43.57 15.38 -4.78
C THR A 127 -43.46 16.29 -6.02
N ALA A 128 -43.13 17.57 -5.84
CA ALA A 128 -42.78 18.48 -6.94
C ALA A 128 -41.29 18.46 -7.27
N ASN A 129 -40.47 17.79 -6.46
CA ASN A 129 -39.09 17.51 -6.81
C ASN A 129 -39.06 16.62 -8.05
N ARG A 130 -38.01 16.79 -8.85
CA ARG A 130 -37.72 15.88 -9.95
C ARG A 130 -36.35 15.27 -9.78
N THR A 131 -36.29 13.95 -9.66
CA THR A 131 -35.04 13.20 -9.53
C THR A 131 -34.73 12.37 -10.76
N VAL A 132 -33.47 12.41 -11.18
CA VAL A 132 -33.01 11.70 -12.38
C VAL A 132 -31.74 10.92 -12.07
N SER A 133 -31.72 9.64 -12.45
CA SER A 133 -30.54 8.78 -12.38
C SER A 133 -30.11 8.32 -13.77
N ILE A 134 -28.87 8.61 -14.13
CA ILE A 134 -28.25 8.18 -15.39
C ILE A 134 -27.06 7.29 -15.05
N SER A 135 -27.11 6.03 -15.47
CA SER A 135 -26.04 5.08 -15.17
C SER A 135 -25.54 4.32 -16.39
N GLN A 136 -24.21 4.31 -16.54
CA GLN A 136 -23.51 3.44 -17.46
C GLN A 136 -23.40 2.02 -16.91
N TRP A 137 -23.09 1.86 -15.62
CA TRP A 137 -23.19 0.56 -14.96
C TRP A 137 -24.64 0.34 -14.49
N HIS A 138 -25.42 -0.35 -15.31
CA HIS A 138 -26.87 -0.52 -15.13
C HIS A 138 -27.30 -1.11 -13.78
N PRO A 139 -26.52 -1.97 -13.09
CA PRO A 139 -26.89 -2.47 -11.77
C PRO A 139 -27.21 -1.41 -10.73
N ILE A 140 -26.65 -0.20 -10.82
CA ILE A 140 -27.03 0.91 -9.93
C ILE A 140 -28.52 1.23 -10.07
N ASN A 141 -28.99 1.43 -11.31
CA ASN A 141 -30.40 1.72 -11.56
C ASN A 141 -31.28 0.51 -11.26
N ASN A 142 -30.84 -0.68 -11.69
CA ASN A 142 -31.65 -1.90 -11.61
C ASN A 142 -31.82 -2.43 -10.18
N ASN A 143 -30.88 -2.15 -9.26
CA ASN A 143 -30.89 -2.72 -7.91
C ASN A 143 -30.94 -1.67 -6.79
N ILE A 144 -30.31 -0.51 -6.95
CA ILE A 144 -30.16 0.49 -5.88
C ILE A 144 -31.23 1.59 -6.02
N VAL A 145 -31.27 2.24 -7.19
CA VAL A 145 -32.17 3.38 -7.44
C VAL A 145 -33.62 2.91 -7.51
N LEU A 146 -33.89 1.81 -8.21
CA LEU A 146 -35.23 1.21 -8.33
C LEU A 146 -36.26 2.26 -8.80
N ASN A 147 -37.43 2.31 -8.17
CA ASN A 147 -38.48 3.29 -8.41
C ASN A 147 -38.38 4.53 -7.51
N HIS A 148 -37.21 4.82 -6.93
CA HIS A 148 -36.99 5.99 -6.09
C HIS A 148 -36.67 7.27 -6.88
N ALA A 149 -36.41 7.16 -8.19
CA ALA A 149 -36.23 8.28 -9.10
C ALA A 149 -37.43 8.41 -10.05
N ASP A 150 -37.78 9.63 -10.46
CA ASP A 150 -38.79 9.83 -11.51
C ASP A 150 -38.32 9.31 -12.87
N VAL A 151 -37.03 9.47 -13.15
CA VAL A 151 -36.41 9.06 -14.41
C VAL A 151 -35.15 8.27 -14.14
N THR A 152 -35.11 7.04 -14.65
CA THR A 152 -33.92 6.18 -14.66
C THR A 152 -33.49 5.90 -16.11
N ILE A 153 -32.24 6.21 -16.44
CA ILE A 153 -31.67 6.03 -17.78
C ILE A 153 -30.45 5.12 -17.68
N ASN A 154 -30.54 3.95 -18.29
CA ASN A 154 -29.39 3.08 -18.55
C ASN A 154 -28.79 3.46 -19.91
N THR A 155 -27.52 3.87 -19.92
CA THR A 155 -26.86 4.35 -21.13
C THR A 155 -26.18 3.22 -21.89
N GLN A 156 -25.71 3.50 -23.09
CA GLN A 156 -24.71 2.66 -23.75
C GLN A 156 -23.38 2.76 -22.98
N ASP A 157 -22.53 1.75 -23.14
CA ASP A 157 -21.20 1.65 -22.51
C ASP A 157 -20.19 2.63 -23.16
N LEU A 158 -20.53 3.92 -23.19
CA LEU A 158 -19.73 5.00 -23.76
C LEU A 158 -19.91 6.28 -22.95
N THR A 159 -18.81 6.89 -22.51
CA THR A 159 -18.80 8.22 -21.84
C THR A 159 -19.65 9.27 -22.56
N SER A 160 -19.64 9.26 -23.89
CA SER A 160 -20.36 10.26 -24.69
C SER A 160 -21.88 10.16 -24.57
N ASP A 161 -22.45 8.97 -24.35
CA ASP A 161 -23.89 8.79 -24.18
C ASP A 161 -24.33 9.32 -22.82
N VAL A 162 -23.60 8.95 -21.75
CA VAL A 162 -23.79 9.49 -20.39
C VAL A 162 -23.83 11.02 -20.40
N LYS A 163 -22.79 11.64 -20.99
CA LYS A 163 -22.71 13.10 -21.15
C LYS A 163 -23.93 13.68 -21.88
N ASN A 164 -24.30 13.11 -23.02
CA ASN A 164 -25.39 13.65 -23.84
C ASN A 164 -26.75 13.52 -23.13
N LYS A 165 -26.99 12.42 -22.41
CA LYS A 165 -28.20 12.23 -21.60
C LYS A 165 -28.26 13.19 -20.43
N ALA A 166 -27.14 13.40 -19.73
CA ALA A 166 -27.06 14.38 -18.64
C ALA A 166 -27.36 15.80 -19.14
N ILE A 167 -26.78 16.21 -20.27
CA ILE A 167 -27.06 17.52 -20.89
C ILE A 167 -28.54 17.67 -21.28
N ALA A 168 -29.17 16.61 -21.80
CA ALA A 168 -30.59 16.65 -22.15
C ALA A 168 -31.49 16.84 -20.91
N GLU A 169 -31.17 16.17 -19.81
CA GLU A 169 -31.91 16.29 -18.54
C GLU A 169 -31.69 17.64 -17.85
N LEU A 170 -30.49 18.20 -17.98
CA LEU A 170 -30.18 19.56 -17.55
C LEU A 170 -30.91 20.65 -18.35
N ALA A 171 -31.61 20.32 -19.45
CA ALA A 171 -32.47 21.30 -20.14
C ALA A 171 -33.82 21.50 -19.43
N SER A 172 -34.19 20.65 -18.48
CA SER A 172 -35.46 20.75 -17.74
C SER A 172 -35.32 21.62 -16.49
N ASP A 173 -36.14 22.67 -16.39
CA ASP A 173 -36.07 23.65 -15.30
C ASP A 173 -36.56 23.09 -13.94
N ASP A 174 -37.35 22.03 -13.96
CA ASP A 174 -37.93 21.37 -12.77
C ASP A 174 -36.98 20.38 -12.08
N LEU A 175 -35.84 20.02 -12.70
CA LEU A 175 -34.84 19.10 -12.16
C LEU A 175 -34.38 19.53 -10.77
N THR A 176 -34.54 18.70 -9.73
CA THR A 176 -34.05 18.95 -8.36
C THR A 176 -32.70 18.29 -8.11
N ALA A 177 -32.58 17.01 -8.46
CA ALA A 177 -31.34 16.26 -8.28
C ALA A 177 -31.05 15.34 -9.47
N LEU A 178 -29.80 15.32 -9.90
CA LEU A 178 -29.31 14.50 -11.00
C LEU A 178 -28.12 13.67 -10.54
N PHE A 179 -28.21 12.35 -10.70
CA PHE A 179 -27.09 11.43 -10.55
C PHE A 179 -26.58 11.01 -11.94
N VAL A 180 -25.26 11.10 -12.15
CA VAL A 180 -24.58 10.74 -13.41
C VAL A 180 -23.41 9.82 -13.09
N HIS A 181 -23.41 8.62 -13.66
CA HIS A 181 -22.36 7.62 -13.43
C HIS A 181 -21.58 7.29 -14.71
N PHE A 182 -20.25 7.35 -14.62
CA PHE A 182 -19.30 6.95 -15.66
C PHE A 182 -18.53 5.67 -15.25
N ASP A 183 -18.49 4.69 -16.15
CA ASP A 183 -17.90 3.35 -15.94
C ASP A 183 -16.57 3.15 -16.69
N ASP A 184 -16.26 4.03 -17.65
CA ASP A 184 -15.14 3.82 -18.59
C ASP A 184 -13.75 3.75 -17.90
N VAL A 185 -13.60 4.39 -16.73
CA VAL A 185 -12.35 4.38 -15.95
C VAL A 185 -12.10 3.00 -15.33
N ASP A 186 -13.12 2.41 -14.70
CA ASP A 186 -13.05 1.04 -14.18
C ASP A 186 -12.78 0.02 -15.29
N HIS A 187 -13.48 0.14 -16.42
CA HIS A 187 -13.25 -0.72 -17.59
C HIS A 187 -11.80 -0.64 -18.09
N ALA A 188 -11.21 0.56 -18.13
CA ALA A 188 -9.81 0.75 -18.50
C ALA A 188 -8.85 0.12 -17.47
N GLY A 189 -9.18 0.23 -16.18
CA GLY A 189 -8.46 -0.41 -15.07
C GLY A 189 -8.47 -1.93 -15.18
N HIS A 190 -9.62 -2.54 -15.42
CA HIS A 190 -9.73 -3.98 -15.69
C HIS A 190 -8.99 -4.43 -16.94
N SER A 191 -9.00 -3.62 -18.00
CA SER A 191 -8.38 -3.97 -19.29
C SER A 191 -6.86 -3.87 -19.27
N THR A 192 -6.32 -2.84 -18.61
CA THR A 192 -4.90 -2.47 -18.76
C THR A 192 -4.16 -2.20 -17.45
N GLY A 193 -4.89 -2.08 -16.34
CA GLY A 193 -4.37 -2.00 -14.99
C GLY A 193 -4.69 -0.67 -14.28
N PHE A 194 -5.18 -0.74 -13.06
CA PHE A 194 -5.36 0.40 -12.16
C PHE A 194 -4.00 0.90 -11.67
N SER A 195 -3.50 2.01 -12.23
CA SER A 195 -2.21 2.57 -11.84
C SER A 195 -2.05 4.02 -12.29
N PRO A 196 -1.43 4.90 -11.47
CA PRO A 196 -1.06 6.26 -11.86
C PRO A 196 0.00 6.30 -12.99
N THR A 197 0.62 5.17 -13.32
CA THR A 197 1.64 5.08 -14.40
C THR A 197 1.11 4.43 -15.67
N ASN A 198 -0.16 4.02 -15.71
CA ASN A 198 -0.77 3.39 -16.88
C ASN A 198 -1.42 4.45 -17.79
N PRO A 199 -0.86 4.71 -18.99
CA PRO A 199 -1.38 5.76 -19.88
C PRO A 199 -2.80 5.50 -20.40
N ASN A 200 -3.24 4.25 -20.55
CA ASN A 200 -4.60 3.95 -21.02
C ASN A 200 -5.65 4.29 -19.94
N TYR A 201 -5.32 3.99 -18.69
CA TYR A 201 -6.16 4.30 -17.54
C TYR A 201 -6.21 5.82 -17.28
N LEU A 202 -5.07 6.52 -17.35
CA LEU A 202 -5.03 7.99 -17.28
C LEU A 202 -5.87 8.64 -18.40
N ASN A 203 -5.75 8.17 -19.65
CA ASN A 203 -6.54 8.71 -20.77
C ASN A 203 -8.06 8.48 -20.60
N ALA A 204 -8.48 7.40 -19.94
CA ALA A 204 -9.89 7.19 -19.59
C ALA A 204 -10.37 8.25 -18.58
N ILE A 205 -9.57 8.53 -17.55
CA ILE A 205 -9.85 9.59 -16.56
C ILE A 205 -9.97 10.95 -17.26
N GLU A 206 -9.03 11.30 -18.14
CA GLU A 206 -9.04 12.55 -18.91
C GLU A 206 -10.27 12.65 -19.85
N THR A 207 -10.70 11.53 -20.42
CA THR A 207 -11.90 11.48 -21.27
C THR A 207 -13.17 11.75 -20.46
N VAL A 208 -13.29 11.16 -19.27
CA VAL A 208 -14.40 11.39 -18.35
C VAL A 208 -14.38 12.83 -17.82
N ASP A 209 -13.21 13.38 -17.46
CA ASP A 209 -13.08 14.80 -17.05
C ASP A 209 -13.62 15.77 -18.12
N ASN A 210 -13.27 15.56 -19.39
CA ASN A 210 -13.78 16.39 -20.49
C ASN A 210 -15.30 16.29 -20.65
N ALA A 211 -15.88 15.10 -20.42
CA ALA A 211 -17.32 14.91 -20.43
C ALA A 211 -17.99 15.65 -19.26
N ILE A 212 -17.41 15.56 -18.06
CA ILE A 212 -17.85 16.30 -16.87
C ILE A 212 -17.81 17.82 -17.13
N GLY A 213 -16.75 18.33 -17.75
CA GLY A 213 -16.65 19.74 -18.16
C GLY A 213 -17.80 20.19 -19.07
N SER A 214 -18.25 19.32 -19.98
CA SER A 214 -19.41 19.61 -20.84
C SER A 214 -20.73 19.63 -20.06
N VAL A 215 -20.91 18.72 -19.10
CA VAL A 215 -22.09 18.67 -18.22
C VAL A 215 -22.15 19.92 -17.34
N ILE A 216 -21.04 20.30 -16.70
CA ILE A 216 -20.94 21.53 -15.89
C ILE A 216 -21.21 22.77 -16.74
N SER A 217 -20.69 22.81 -17.96
CA SER A 217 -20.96 23.91 -18.89
C SER A 217 -22.45 24.03 -19.21
N ALA A 218 -23.13 22.92 -19.50
CA ALA A 218 -24.56 22.91 -19.75
C ALA A 218 -25.37 23.38 -18.52
N LEU A 219 -25.02 22.89 -17.33
CA LEU A 219 -25.61 23.30 -16.05
C LEU A 219 -25.53 24.82 -15.87
N LYS A 220 -24.36 25.42 -16.09
CA LYS A 220 -24.15 26.88 -15.96
C LYS A 220 -24.91 27.72 -17.00
N THR A 221 -25.37 27.10 -18.10
CA THR A 221 -26.16 27.77 -19.16
C THR A 221 -27.66 27.57 -19.03
N ARG A 222 -28.15 26.90 -17.98
CA ARG A 222 -29.58 26.74 -17.71
C ARG A 222 -30.28 28.10 -17.62
N SER A 223 -31.52 28.18 -18.13
CA SER A 223 -32.32 29.41 -18.14
C SER A 223 -32.50 30.02 -16.74
N ASN A 224 -32.66 29.15 -15.73
CA ASN A 224 -32.87 29.51 -14.33
C ASN A 224 -31.59 29.45 -13.47
N TYR A 225 -30.40 29.25 -14.05
CA TYR A 225 -29.15 29.10 -13.28
C TYR A 225 -28.91 30.25 -12.28
N SER A 226 -29.32 31.47 -12.61
CA SER A 226 -29.20 32.65 -11.73
C SER A 226 -30.04 32.58 -10.44
N LYS A 227 -31.00 31.65 -10.39
CA LYS A 227 -31.86 31.36 -9.22
C LYS A 227 -31.53 30.03 -8.55
N GLU A 228 -30.64 29.25 -9.14
CA GLU A 228 -30.32 27.90 -8.70
C GLU A 228 -28.99 27.86 -7.94
N ASP A 229 -29.07 27.35 -6.72
CA ASP A 229 -27.94 27.07 -5.84
C ASP A 229 -27.56 25.58 -5.97
N TRP A 230 -26.60 25.32 -6.85
CA TRP A 230 -26.14 23.98 -7.19
C TRP A 230 -25.01 23.53 -6.26
N LEU A 231 -25.19 22.36 -5.66
CA LEU A 231 -24.10 21.55 -5.14
C LEU A 231 -23.71 20.50 -6.19
N ILE A 232 -22.46 20.53 -6.60
CA ILE A 232 -21.82 19.52 -7.45
C ILE A 232 -20.99 18.62 -6.54
N LEU A 233 -21.42 17.37 -6.39
CA LEU A 233 -20.68 16.31 -5.71
C LEU A 233 -20.00 15.42 -6.76
N VAL A 234 -18.73 15.12 -6.57
CA VAL A 234 -18.01 14.13 -7.40
C VAL A 234 -17.29 13.15 -6.50
N SER A 235 -17.42 11.86 -6.78
CA SER A 235 -16.69 10.83 -6.05
C SER A 235 -16.48 9.58 -6.90
N THR A 236 -15.72 8.66 -6.35
CA THR A 236 -15.50 7.31 -6.85
C THR A 236 -15.85 6.33 -5.75
N ASP A 237 -16.34 5.16 -6.12
CA ASP A 237 -16.72 4.12 -5.19
C ASP A 237 -15.51 3.28 -4.76
N HIS A 238 -14.52 3.05 -5.62
CA HIS A 238 -13.29 2.34 -5.25
C HIS A 238 -12.09 2.71 -6.14
N GLY A 239 -10.91 2.21 -5.77
CA GLY A 239 -9.75 2.10 -6.65
C GLY A 239 -9.46 0.64 -7.03
N GLY A 240 -8.21 0.29 -7.33
CA GLY A 240 -7.85 -1.07 -7.76
C GLY A 240 -6.34 -1.35 -7.80
N ILE A 241 -5.97 -2.62 -7.90
CA ILE A 241 -4.58 -3.09 -8.03
C ILE A 241 -4.47 -4.06 -9.21
N GLY A 242 -3.45 -3.89 -10.03
CA GLY A 242 -3.30 -4.70 -11.24
C GLY A 242 -4.55 -4.50 -12.08
N THR A 243 -5.22 -5.57 -12.50
CA THR A 243 -6.46 -5.52 -13.29
C THR A 243 -7.71 -5.91 -12.49
N SER A 244 -7.66 -5.80 -11.15
CA SER A 244 -8.74 -6.23 -10.26
C SER A 244 -8.91 -5.28 -9.07
N HIS A 245 -9.99 -5.47 -8.32
CA HIS A 245 -10.37 -4.74 -7.11
C HIS A 245 -11.30 -5.63 -6.26
N GLY A 246 -11.71 -5.16 -5.09
CA GLY A 246 -12.57 -5.89 -4.13
C GLY A 246 -11.89 -6.23 -2.81
N GLY A 247 -10.58 -6.00 -2.70
CA GLY A 247 -9.82 -6.13 -1.47
C GLY A 247 -9.91 -4.91 -0.57
N ASN A 248 -8.93 -4.79 0.34
CA ASN A 248 -8.91 -3.79 1.41
C ASN A 248 -7.57 -3.03 1.44
N SER A 249 -6.83 -3.00 0.33
CA SER A 249 -5.59 -2.24 0.24
C SER A 249 -5.86 -0.72 0.26
N GLU A 250 -4.80 0.07 0.39
CA GLU A 250 -4.92 1.52 0.34
C GLU A 250 -5.28 2.02 -1.08
N GLU A 251 -4.74 1.38 -2.12
CA GLU A 251 -5.05 1.65 -3.52
C GLU A 251 -6.51 1.33 -3.89
N GLU A 252 -7.14 0.38 -3.19
CA GLU A 252 -8.53 -0.01 -3.44
C GLU A 252 -9.52 0.85 -2.64
N ARG A 253 -9.16 1.24 -1.42
CA ARG A 253 -10.09 1.89 -0.47
C ARG A 253 -10.02 3.41 -0.41
N THR A 254 -8.90 3.98 -0.84
CA THR A 254 -8.76 5.43 -0.89
C THR A 254 -9.52 5.94 -2.09
N ILE A 255 -10.48 6.81 -1.82
CA ILE A 255 -11.35 7.44 -2.81
C ILE A 255 -11.19 8.96 -2.69
N PHE A 256 -11.72 9.69 -3.65
CA PHE A 256 -11.85 11.14 -3.55
C PHE A 256 -13.30 11.55 -3.35
N VAL A 257 -13.50 12.69 -2.71
CA VAL A 257 -14.79 13.39 -2.71
C VAL A 257 -14.54 14.86 -3.00
N ILE A 258 -15.33 15.44 -3.90
CA ILE A 258 -15.31 16.86 -4.24
C ILE A 258 -16.73 17.39 -4.03
N ALA A 259 -16.87 18.48 -3.28
CA ALA A 259 -18.08 19.27 -3.13
C ALA A 259 -17.78 20.68 -3.64
N SER A 260 -18.49 21.14 -4.68
CA SER A 260 -18.25 22.45 -5.28
C SER A 260 -19.58 23.14 -5.62
N GLY A 261 -19.60 24.46 -5.48
CA GLY A 261 -20.79 25.29 -5.67
C GLY A 261 -20.48 26.72 -5.23
N ASP A 262 -21.36 27.66 -5.54
CA ASP A 262 -21.11 29.09 -5.27
C ASP A 262 -20.98 29.39 -3.77
N ALA A 263 -21.63 28.60 -2.92
CA ALA A 263 -21.64 28.71 -1.47
C ALA A 263 -20.62 27.78 -0.76
N ILE A 264 -19.88 26.96 -1.51
CA ILE A 264 -19.02 25.93 -0.91
C ILE A 264 -17.63 26.50 -0.63
N PRO A 265 -17.12 26.41 0.61
CA PRO A 265 -15.78 26.89 0.95
C PRO A 265 -14.69 26.18 0.16
N GLN A 266 -13.63 26.92 -0.16
CA GLN A 266 -12.41 26.36 -0.74
C GLN A 266 -11.56 25.70 0.35
N LYS A 267 -11.57 24.37 0.43
CA LYS A 267 -10.91 23.63 1.52
C LYS A 267 -10.48 22.24 1.08
N GLU A 268 -9.24 21.88 1.39
CA GLU A 268 -8.79 20.50 1.29
C GLU A 268 -8.88 19.81 2.66
N ILE A 269 -9.44 18.61 2.70
CA ILE A 269 -9.51 17.75 3.88
C ILE A 269 -8.53 16.59 3.65
N VAL A 270 -7.45 16.54 4.43
CA VAL A 270 -6.39 15.53 4.30
C VAL A 270 -6.32 14.60 5.51
N LYS A 271 -5.75 13.42 5.31
CA LYS A 271 -5.36 12.54 6.43
C LYS A 271 -4.31 13.21 7.30
N THR A 272 -4.25 12.84 8.58
CA THR A 272 -3.15 13.24 9.46
C THR A 272 -1.99 12.26 9.30
N THR A 273 -0.80 12.79 8.97
CA THR A 273 0.44 11.99 8.89
C THR A 273 1.31 12.28 10.12
N THR A 274 1.63 11.24 10.89
CA THR A 274 2.58 11.33 12.00
C THR A 274 3.86 10.61 11.63
N GLN A 275 5.00 11.29 11.72
CA GLN A 275 6.30 10.69 11.46
C GLN A 275 6.92 10.18 12.76
N SER A 276 7.36 8.94 12.76
CA SER A 276 8.15 8.35 13.83
C SER A 276 9.56 8.05 13.34
N THR A 277 10.57 8.49 14.09
CA THR A 277 11.97 8.19 13.79
C THR A 277 12.40 6.93 14.53
N ILE A 278 12.81 5.91 13.79
CA ILE A 278 13.43 4.72 14.33
C ILE A 278 14.95 4.91 14.25
N PRO A 279 15.67 4.95 15.39
CA PRO A 279 17.12 5.03 15.37
C PRO A 279 17.71 3.78 14.67
N PRO A 280 18.89 3.88 14.05
CA PRO A 280 19.55 2.72 13.48
C PRO A 280 19.70 1.61 14.53
N ALA A 281 19.54 0.35 14.14
CA ALA A 281 19.80 -0.74 15.08
C ALA A 281 21.30 -0.79 15.38
N GLU A 282 21.63 -0.92 16.67
CA GLU A 282 23.01 -1.00 17.11
C GLU A 282 23.66 -2.29 16.58
N ASN A 283 24.58 -2.15 15.64
CA ASN A 283 25.46 -3.23 15.21
C ASN A 283 26.83 -3.06 15.86
N CYS A 284 27.15 -3.95 16.79
CA CYS A 284 28.39 -3.84 17.55
C CYS A 284 29.68 -4.15 16.76
N LEU A 285 29.57 -4.44 15.46
CA LEU A 285 30.73 -4.51 14.55
C LEU A 285 31.15 -3.14 14.00
N GLU A 286 30.50 -2.04 14.43
CA GLU A 286 30.83 -0.65 14.04
C GLU A 286 30.87 -0.43 12.51
N SER A 287 29.96 -1.09 11.78
CA SER A 287 29.81 -0.87 10.33
C SER A 287 28.93 0.35 10.07
N THR A 288 29.34 1.21 9.13
CA THR A 288 28.52 2.30 8.60
C THR A 288 27.55 1.84 7.51
N THR A 289 27.63 0.57 7.12
CA THR A 289 26.88 0.01 6.00
C THR A 289 26.29 -1.34 6.38
N GLU A 290 25.05 -1.60 5.98
CA GLU A 290 24.39 -2.89 6.15
C GLU A 290 23.78 -3.36 4.82
N LEU A 291 23.76 -4.68 4.60
CA LEU A 291 23.14 -5.27 3.41
C LEU A 291 21.75 -5.80 3.76
N TRP A 292 20.73 -5.27 3.08
CA TRP A 292 19.33 -5.70 3.21
C TRP A 292 18.94 -6.67 2.09
N PHE A 293 18.26 -7.75 2.47
CA PHE A 293 17.70 -8.77 1.60
C PHE A 293 16.17 -8.66 1.63
N ASP A 294 15.54 -8.75 0.45
CA ASP A 294 14.11 -8.50 0.23
C ASP A 294 13.26 -9.78 0.11
N GLY A 295 13.83 -10.96 0.34
CA GLY A 295 13.18 -12.25 0.11
C GLY A 295 13.32 -12.79 -1.32
N SER A 296 13.90 -12.03 -2.24
CA SER A 296 14.29 -12.48 -3.60
C SER A 296 15.79 -12.35 -3.86
N SER A 297 16.49 -11.61 -3.00
CA SER A 297 17.91 -11.33 -3.08
C SER A 297 18.76 -12.46 -2.50
N ASN A 298 19.97 -12.68 -3.04
CA ASN A 298 20.93 -13.63 -2.48
C ASN A 298 22.38 -13.26 -2.79
N ILE A 299 23.31 -13.83 -2.03
CA ILE A 299 24.72 -13.94 -2.40
C ILE A 299 25.00 -15.40 -2.70
N THR A 300 25.49 -15.66 -3.91
CA THR A 300 25.91 -17.00 -4.33
C THR A 300 27.43 -17.12 -4.28
N ILE A 301 27.93 -18.06 -3.47
CA ILE A 301 29.33 -18.46 -3.41
C ILE A 301 29.47 -19.78 -4.19
N PRO A 302 30.27 -19.83 -5.28
CA PRO A 302 30.43 -21.04 -6.08
C PRO A 302 30.81 -22.26 -5.24
N ASN A 303 30.35 -23.44 -5.66
CA ASN A 303 30.65 -24.70 -4.97
C ASN A 303 32.17 -24.86 -4.76
N ASN A 304 32.57 -25.04 -3.50
CA ASN A 304 33.96 -25.12 -3.07
C ASN A 304 34.12 -26.27 -2.05
N THR A 305 35.18 -27.07 -2.20
CA THR A 305 35.48 -28.18 -1.29
C THR A 305 35.78 -27.71 0.14
N ALA A 306 36.15 -26.45 0.32
CA ALA A 306 36.32 -25.83 1.64
C ALA A 306 35.04 -25.80 2.49
N HIS A 307 33.87 -25.96 1.85
CA HIS A 307 32.55 -25.99 2.51
C HIS A 307 31.90 -27.38 2.40
N SER A 308 32.66 -28.39 1.97
CA SER A 308 32.25 -29.80 1.89
C SER A 308 32.88 -30.58 3.05
N PHE A 309 32.12 -30.76 4.12
CA PHE A 309 32.61 -31.34 5.38
C PHE A 309 32.40 -32.85 5.50
N GLY A 310 31.77 -33.48 4.51
CA GLY A 310 31.63 -34.93 4.48
C GLY A 310 30.90 -35.51 5.71
N ASN A 311 31.36 -36.68 6.16
CA ASN A 311 30.81 -37.37 7.33
C ASN A 311 31.63 -37.22 8.62
N SER A 312 32.82 -36.61 8.56
CA SER A 312 33.77 -36.65 9.68
C SER A 312 34.55 -35.36 9.93
N GLN A 313 34.43 -34.33 9.08
CA GLN A 313 35.14 -33.08 9.29
C GLN A 313 34.31 -32.16 10.19
N ASP A 314 34.80 -31.91 11.40
CA ASP A 314 34.20 -30.93 12.29
C ASP A 314 34.32 -29.52 11.73
N PHE A 315 33.29 -28.71 11.97
CA PHE A 315 33.25 -27.33 11.49
C PHE A 315 32.40 -26.43 12.37
N SER A 316 32.57 -25.13 12.19
CA SER A 316 31.74 -24.11 12.85
C SER A 316 31.34 -23.03 11.86
N ILE A 317 30.13 -22.50 12.01
CA ILE A 317 29.62 -21.39 11.21
C ILE A 317 29.12 -20.31 12.14
N GLU A 318 29.47 -19.06 11.87
CA GLU A 318 28.95 -17.90 12.57
C GLU A 318 28.35 -16.90 11.58
N CYS A 319 27.28 -16.21 11.99
CA CYS A 319 26.80 -15.03 11.30
C CYS A 319 26.08 -14.05 12.22
N ARG A 320 25.99 -12.80 11.78
CA ARG A 320 25.05 -11.83 12.36
C ARG A 320 23.87 -11.60 11.44
N PHE A 321 22.69 -11.51 12.02
CA PHE A 321 21.50 -11.16 11.27
C PHE A 321 20.55 -10.28 12.10
N ARG A 322 19.65 -9.59 11.40
CA ARG A 322 18.56 -8.79 11.97
C ARG A 322 17.32 -8.95 11.09
N SER A 323 16.19 -9.38 11.67
CA SER A 323 14.92 -9.52 10.96
C SER A 323 13.73 -9.33 11.91
N ASN A 324 12.57 -9.02 11.35
CA ASN A 324 11.25 -9.02 11.99
C ASN A 324 10.24 -9.95 11.27
N ALA A 325 10.70 -10.73 10.28
CA ALA A 325 9.86 -11.54 9.39
C ALA A 325 10.26 -13.03 9.41
N PRO A 326 10.03 -13.75 10.53
CA PRO A 326 10.36 -15.17 10.65
C PRO A 326 9.42 -16.05 9.81
N ASN A 327 9.78 -16.31 8.56
CA ASN A 327 9.10 -17.24 7.65
C ASN A 327 9.93 -18.54 7.48
N ASP A 328 9.41 -19.53 6.73
CA ASP A 328 10.23 -20.66 6.29
C ASP A 328 11.23 -20.19 5.22
N VAL A 329 12.44 -19.83 5.66
CA VAL A 329 13.44 -19.18 4.81
C VAL A 329 14.82 -19.78 5.05
N SER A 330 15.75 -19.51 4.16
CA SER A 330 17.16 -19.84 4.28
C SER A 330 17.99 -18.57 4.44
N ILE A 331 18.60 -18.42 5.61
CA ILE A 331 19.51 -17.31 5.92
C ILE A 331 20.90 -17.63 5.36
N LEU A 332 21.40 -18.83 5.65
CA LEU A 332 22.64 -19.40 5.13
C LEU A 332 22.38 -20.85 4.76
N ALA A 333 22.82 -21.31 3.59
CA ALA A 333 22.66 -22.72 3.21
C ALA A 333 23.80 -23.23 2.34
N LYS A 334 24.07 -24.53 2.49
CA LYS A 334 24.67 -25.36 1.44
C LYS A 334 23.81 -26.60 1.28
N LYS A 335 22.55 -26.41 0.87
CA LYS A 335 21.57 -27.47 0.62
C LYS A 335 20.38 -26.95 -0.16
N ASP A 336 19.62 -27.88 -0.70
CA ASP A 336 18.24 -27.65 -1.15
C ASP A 336 17.33 -27.70 0.09
N TRP A 337 16.64 -26.60 0.40
CA TRP A 337 15.80 -26.51 1.61
C TRP A 337 14.39 -27.05 1.40
N ASP A 338 14.04 -27.50 0.19
CA ASP A 338 12.74 -28.12 -0.09
C ASP A 338 12.48 -29.36 0.79
N SER A 339 13.56 -29.98 1.29
CA SER A 339 13.49 -30.96 2.37
C SER A 339 14.63 -30.82 3.35
N GLY A 340 14.31 -30.82 4.66
CA GLY A 340 15.32 -30.92 5.72
C GLY A 340 16.05 -32.26 5.79
N LEU A 341 15.70 -33.24 4.95
CA LEU A 341 16.47 -34.47 4.79
C LEU A 341 17.62 -34.31 3.78
N PHE A 342 17.51 -33.40 2.81
CA PHE A 342 18.51 -33.33 1.74
C PHE A 342 19.90 -32.97 2.27
N PRO A 343 20.97 -33.59 1.71
CA PRO A 343 22.33 -33.43 2.19
C PRO A 343 22.76 -31.98 2.33
N GLY A 344 23.32 -31.63 3.49
CA GLY A 344 23.91 -30.32 3.77
C GLY A 344 23.34 -29.68 5.04
N TYR A 345 23.50 -28.36 5.16
CA TYR A 345 23.12 -27.59 6.35
C TYR A 345 22.45 -26.27 5.98
N VAL A 346 21.56 -25.78 6.85
CA VAL A 346 20.86 -24.48 6.68
C VAL A 346 20.56 -23.82 8.02
N PHE A 347 20.63 -22.49 8.04
CA PHE A 347 20.18 -21.62 9.12
C PHE A 347 18.83 -21.02 8.69
N SER A 348 17.80 -21.16 9.52
CA SER A 348 16.40 -20.92 9.14
C SER A 348 15.56 -20.52 10.36
N PHE A 349 14.25 -20.30 10.15
CA PHE A 349 13.26 -20.21 11.22
C PHE A 349 12.26 -21.36 11.11
N LYS A 350 11.71 -21.76 12.25
CA LYS A 350 10.58 -22.68 12.27
C LYS A 350 9.28 -21.91 12.02
N PRO A 351 8.52 -22.18 10.94
CA PRO A 351 7.37 -21.35 10.58
C PRO A 351 6.28 -21.28 11.66
N SER A 352 6.04 -22.39 12.35
CA SER A 352 4.98 -22.48 13.36
C SER A 352 5.28 -21.73 14.65
N SER A 353 6.56 -21.66 15.04
CA SER A 353 6.96 -21.14 16.36
C SER A 353 7.93 -19.96 16.28
N ARG A 354 8.33 -19.55 15.06
CA ARG A 354 9.24 -18.42 14.77
C ARG A 354 10.64 -18.52 15.39
N LYS A 355 10.92 -19.66 16.04
CA LYS A 355 12.21 -19.99 16.64
C LYS A 355 13.29 -20.09 15.57
N PHE A 356 14.47 -19.58 15.86
CA PHE A 356 15.63 -19.83 15.03
C PHE A 356 15.99 -21.32 15.04
N LYS A 357 16.47 -21.83 13.90
CA LYS A 357 16.70 -23.25 13.66
C LYS A 357 17.95 -23.47 12.83
N VAL A 358 18.78 -24.41 13.25
CA VAL A 358 19.83 -24.99 12.41
C VAL A 358 19.42 -26.41 12.03
N ASN A 359 19.44 -26.71 10.74
CA ASN A 359 19.17 -28.05 10.21
C ASN A 359 20.42 -28.63 9.56
N ILE A 360 20.61 -29.93 9.71
CA ILE A 360 21.60 -30.74 8.99
C ILE A 360 20.97 -32.07 8.54
N GLY A 361 21.23 -32.48 7.30
CA GLY A 361 20.72 -33.74 6.73
C GLY A 361 21.76 -34.46 5.87
N ASP A 362 21.58 -35.78 5.68
CA ASP A 362 22.47 -36.64 4.87
C ASP A 362 21.75 -37.35 3.70
N GLY A 363 20.50 -36.98 3.43
CA GLY A 363 19.60 -37.61 2.46
C GLY A 363 18.68 -38.69 3.06
N THR A 364 18.97 -39.19 4.27
CA THR A 364 18.20 -40.23 4.96
C THR A 364 17.79 -39.80 6.38
N ASN A 365 18.71 -39.21 7.11
CA ASN A 365 18.56 -38.71 8.46
C ASN A 365 18.62 -37.18 8.45
N ARG A 366 17.98 -36.57 9.45
CA ARG A 366 18.06 -35.14 9.71
C ARG A 366 18.07 -34.85 11.20
N VAL A 367 18.69 -33.73 11.56
CA VAL A 367 18.62 -33.16 12.90
C VAL A 367 18.30 -31.67 12.77
N ASP A 368 17.37 -31.22 13.61
CA ASP A 368 16.98 -29.82 13.77
C ASP A 368 17.31 -29.39 15.21
N VAL A 369 18.04 -28.29 15.37
CA VAL A 369 18.29 -27.66 16.67
C VAL A 369 17.64 -26.27 16.66
N GLU A 370 16.63 -26.10 17.51
CA GLU A 370 15.83 -24.88 17.63
C GLU A 370 16.21 -24.11 18.90
N THR A 371 16.24 -22.79 18.83
CA THR A 371 16.48 -21.91 19.98
C THR A 371 15.20 -21.10 20.32
N GLU A 372 15.34 -19.97 20.98
CA GLU A 372 14.29 -18.95 21.13
C GLU A 372 13.97 -18.21 19.82
N GLU A 373 12.92 -17.39 19.86
CA GLU A 373 12.65 -16.40 18.82
C GLU A 373 13.59 -15.19 18.99
N ILE A 374 14.21 -14.77 17.89
CA ILE A 374 15.22 -13.69 17.82
C ILE A 374 14.98 -12.81 16.59
N THR A 375 13.71 -12.60 16.26
CA THR A 375 13.26 -11.70 15.20
C THR A 375 12.61 -10.45 15.79
N ASP A 376 13.30 -9.82 16.74
CA ASP A 376 12.87 -8.60 17.43
C ASP A 376 13.42 -7.32 16.75
N ASN A 377 13.91 -7.45 15.52
CA ASN A 377 14.58 -6.42 14.75
C ASN A 377 15.87 -5.87 15.39
N LYS A 378 16.55 -6.65 16.25
CA LYS A 378 17.92 -6.37 16.70
C LYS A 378 18.93 -7.28 16.02
N TRP A 379 20.20 -6.86 16.08
CA TRP A 379 21.31 -7.67 15.63
C TRP A 379 21.61 -8.79 16.62
N HIS A 380 21.56 -10.03 16.15
CA HIS A 380 21.97 -11.21 16.91
C HIS A 380 23.14 -11.90 16.23
N THR A 381 24.07 -12.41 17.04
CA THR A 381 25.12 -13.32 16.55
C THR A 381 24.70 -14.76 16.79
N ILE A 382 24.72 -15.56 15.73
CA ILE A 382 24.53 -17.01 15.80
C ILE A 382 25.86 -17.68 15.53
N SER A 383 26.16 -18.65 16.38
CA SER A 383 27.27 -19.58 16.15
C SER A 383 26.74 -21.01 16.24
N ALA A 384 27.08 -21.86 15.28
CA ALA A 384 26.78 -23.28 15.33
C ALA A 384 28.07 -24.08 15.19
N THR A 385 28.29 -25.05 16.08
CA THR A 385 29.43 -25.97 16.01
C THR A 385 28.92 -27.37 15.73
N PHE A 386 29.53 -28.02 14.73
CA PHE A 386 29.12 -29.31 14.19
C PHE A 386 30.24 -30.32 14.46
N ASP A 387 30.19 -30.92 15.64
CA ASP A 387 31.03 -32.06 16.01
C ASP A 387 30.43 -33.31 15.35
N ARG A 388 31.06 -33.79 14.26
CA ARG A 388 30.42 -34.72 13.32
C ARG A 388 30.20 -36.11 13.92
N ASP A 389 31.02 -36.53 14.87
CA ASP A 389 30.82 -37.75 15.65
C ASP A 389 30.19 -37.49 17.03
N GLY A 390 29.84 -36.24 17.33
CA GLY A 390 29.21 -35.81 18.58
C GLY A 390 27.95 -34.95 18.40
N MET A 391 28.05 -33.68 18.82
CA MET A 391 26.91 -32.78 19.00
C MET A 391 26.92 -31.58 18.03
N LEU A 392 25.74 -31.26 17.50
CA LEU A 392 25.45 -29.91 17.01
C LEU A 392 25.09 -29.02 18.20
N HIS A 393 25.87 -27.97 18.45
CA HIS A 393 25.53 -26.91 19.41
C HIS A 393 25.14 -25.63 18.68
N VAL A 394 24.09 -24.95 19.16
CA VAL A 394 23.66 -23.64 18.64
C VAL A 394 23.70 -22.60 19.76
N TYR A 395 24.42 -21.52 19.49
CA TYR A 395 24.65 -20.39 20.37
C TYR A 395 23.95 -19.16 19.81
N VAL A 396 23.39 -18.35 20.71
CA VAL A 396 22.83 -17.03 20.40
C VAL A 396 23.51 -16.03 21.32
N ASP A 397 24.12 -15.01 20.74
CA ASP A 397 24.82 -13.94 21.44
C ASP A 397 25.85 -14.45 22.45
N GLY A 398 26.60 -15.48 22.05
CA GLY A 398 27.68 -16.08 22.86
C GLY A 398 27.25 -17.22 23.76
N ALA A 399 25.96 -17.32 24.07
CA ALA A 399 25.45 -18.30 25.03
C ALA A 399 24.91 -19.55 24.32
N LEU A 400 25.28 -20.73 24.81
CA LEU A 400 24.71 -21.99 24.33
C LEU A 400 23.21 -22.02 24.63
N LYS A 401 22.38 -22.24 23.61
CA LYS A 401 20.93 -22.28 23.75
C LYS A 401 20.38 -23.69 23.67
N ASN A 402 20.86 -24.47 22.71
CA ASN A 402 20.38 -25.83 22.52
C ASN A 402 21.41 -26.70 21.78
N SER A 403 21.23 -28.02 21.86
CA SER A 403 22.05 -28.98 21.16
C SER A 403 21.33 -30.29 20.86
N ALA A 404 21.84 -31.02 19.89
CA ALA A 404 21.39 -32.37 19.57
C ALA A 404 22.56 -33.20 19.02
N SER A 405 22.51 -34.52 19.23
CA SER A 405 23.51 -35.41 18.65
C SER A 405 23.35 -35.50 17.13
N ILE A 406 24.46 -35.38 16.41
CA ILE A 406 24.54 -35.53 14.96
C ILE A 406 25.44 -36.70 14.54
N SER A 407 25.82 -37.56 15.48
CA SER A 407 26.70 -38.73 15.25
C SER A 407 26.13 -39.75 14.26
N ASN A 408 24.80 -39.71 14.03
CA ASN A 408 24.11 -40.57 13.07
C ASN A 408 23.92 -39.92 11.68
N ILE A 409 24.35 -38.66 11.50
CA ILE A 409 24.29 -37.96 10.22
C ILE A 409 25.53 -38.34 9.41
N ASN A 410 25.33 -39.01 8.27
CA ASN A 410 26.40 -39.45 7.37
C ASN A 410 26.93 -38.29 6.50
N ASN A 411 27.26 -38.58 5.24
CA ASN A 411 27.84 -37.60 4.34
C ASN A 411 26.81 -36.50 4.00
N ILE A 412 27.19 -35.25 4.24
CA ILE A 412 26.36 -34.07 3.95
C ILE A 412 26.76 -33.35 2.65
N ASP A 413 27.78 -33.84 1.95
CA ASP A 413 28.29 -33.19 0.74
C ASP A 413 27.25 -33.18 -0.39
N ASN A 414 27.25 -32.08 -1.14
CA ASN A 414 26.45 -31.86 -2.33
C ASN A 414 27.18 -30.93 -3.29
N THR A 415 26.63 -30.76 -4.50
CA THR A 415 27.21 -29.90 -5.55
C THR A 415 26.65 -28.48 -5.57
N LEU A 416 25.78 -28.12 -4.62
CA LEU A 416 25.14 -26.81 -4.57
C LEU A 416 26.13 -25.73 -4.10
N PRO A 417 25.92 -24.47 -4.50
CA PRO A 417 26.65 -23.34 -3.94
C PRO A 417 26.41 -23.20 -2.43
N PHE A 418 27.31 -22.48 -1.75
CA PHE A 418 26.96 -21.90 -0.46
C PHE A 418 26.26 -20.57 -0.72
N THR A 419 25.12 -20.34 -0.09
CA THR A 419 24.28 -19.17 -0.33
C THR A 419 24.00 -18.42 0.95
N ILE A 420 23.91 -17.10 0.84
CA ILE A 420 23.46 -16.19 1.89
C ILE A 420 22.18 -15.53 1.37
N GLY A 421 21.09 -15.63 2.12
CA GLY A 421 19.80 -15.02 1.79
C GLY A 421 18.81 -15.92 1.02
N THR A 422 19.24 -17.09 0.54
CA THR A 422 18.38 -18.13 -0.06
C THR A 422 18.96 -19.51 0.23
N ASP A 423 18.27 -20.58 -0.18
CA ASP A 423 18.86 -21.91 -0.26
C ASP A 423 19.79 -22.06 -1.49
N GLY A 424 20.38 -23.26 -1.65
CA GLY A 424 21.33 -23.54 -2.73
C GLY A 424 20.74 -23.52 -4.14
N ASN A 425 19.41 -23.50 -4.29
CA ASN A 425 18.69 -23.36 -5.56
C ASN A 425 18.18 -21.92 -5.80
N GLY A 426 18.41 -21.00 -4.86
CA GLY A 426 17.89 -19.63 -4.94
C GLY A 426 16.43 -19.49 -4.46
N ALA A 427 15.88 -20.51 -3.79
CA ALA A 427 14.53 -20.50 -3.22
C ALA A 427 14.56 -20.14 -1.71
N TYR A 428 13.37 -20.07 -1.09
CA TYR A 428 13.20 -19.82 0.35
C TYR A 428 13.90 -18.54 0.83
N GLY A 429 13.69 -17.43 0.13
CA GLY A 429 14.45 -16.20 0.34
C GLY A 429 14.19 -15.53 1.69
N TYR A 430 15.26 -15.05 2.30
CA TYR A 430 15.26 -14.34 3.58
C TYR A 430 15.00 -12.85 3.39
N THR A 431 14.17 -12.28 4.28
CA THR A 431 13.95 -10.85 4.39
C THR A 431 14.56 -10.31 5.68
N GLY A 432 15.50 -9.38 5.55
CA GLY A 432 16.22 -8.80 6.69
C GLY A 432 17.66 -8.44 6.35
N TYR A 433 18.46 -8.21 7.37
CA TYR A 433 19.87 -7.85 7.24
C TYR A 433 20.75 -9.01 7.65
N ILE A 434 21.90 -9.16 6.97
CA ILE A 434 22.95 -10.11 7.32
C ILE A 434 24.26 -9.33 7.34
N SER A 435 25.10 -9.62 8.34
CA SER A 435 26.44 -9.07 8.48
C SER A 435 27.38 -10.18 8.92
N GLU A 436 28.62 -10.09 8.49
CA GLU A 436 29.73 -10.94 8.90
C GLU A 436 29.42 -12.45 8.99
N VAL A 437 29.62 -13.18 7.89
CA VAL A 437 29.51 -14.64 7.83
C VAL A 437 30.89 -15.27 7.88
N ARG A 438 31.08 -16.26 8.77
CA ARG A 438 32.36 -16.95 9.01
C ARG A 438 32.17 -18.45 8.97
N ILE A 439 33.13 -19.17 8.40
CA ILE A 439 33.15 -20.64 8.37
C ILE A 439 34.54 -21.11 8.80
N PHE A 440 34.61 -22.05 9.74
CA PHE A 440 35.86 -22.68 10.21
C PHE A 440 35.79 -24.19 9.99
N ASN A 441 36.90 -24.82 9.59
CA ASN A 441 37.02 -26.28 9.54
C ASN A 441 37.45 -26.91 10.89
N THR A 442 36.99 -26.32 11.99
CA THR A 442 37.26 -26.80 13.35
C THR A 442 36.14 -26.37 14.28
N LEU A 443 36.07 -26.99 15.45
CA LEU A 443 35.17 -26.57 16.52
C LEU A 443 35.69 -25.29 17.18
N LEU A 444 34.82 -24.29 17.29
CA LEU A 444 35.01 -23.16 18.19
C LEU A 444 34.59 -23.57 19.60
N SER A 445 35.39 -23.19 20.60
CA SER A 445 34.99 -23.35 21.99
C SER A 445 33.92 -22.32 22.39
N ALA A 446 33.21 -22.57 23.50
CA ALA A 446 32.28 -21.58 24.05
C ALA A 446 33.00 -20.26 24.38
N ASP A 447 34.26 -20.32 24.83
CA ASP A 447 35.07 -19.13 25.09
C ASP A 447 35.45 -18.40 23.79
N ASP A 448 35.78 -19.11 22.70
CA ASP A 448 36.02 -18.48 21.39
C ASP A 448 34.77 -17.72 20.94
N ILE A 449 33.62 -18.39 20.98
CA ILE A 449 32.31 -17.84 20.56
C ILE A 449 31.95 -16.61 21.41
N ASP A 450 32.02 -16.70 22.75
CA ASP A 450 31.67 -15.59 23.62
C ASP A 450 32.59 -14.37 23.44
N ASN A 451 33.90 -14.62 23.24
CA ASN A 451 34.89 -13.56 23.05
C ASN A 451 34.81 -12.86 21.68
N TRP A 452 34.28 -13.54 20.65
CA TRP A 452 34.30 -13.07 19.26
C TRP A 452 32.93 -12.82 18.64
N LYS A 453 31.83 -13.05 19.38
CA LYS A 453 30.46 -12.80 18.93
C LYS A 453 30.20 -11.39 18.42
N CYS A 454 31.00 -10.42 18.86
CA CYS A 454 30.73 -8.99 18.69
C CYS A 454 32.05 -8.23 18.42
N LYS A 455 32.92 -8.83 17.61
CA LYS A 455 34.19 -8.26 17.15
C LYS A 455 34.41 -8.69 15.73
N VAL A 456 34.79 -7.77 14.84
CA VAL A 456 35.19 -8.13 13.47
C VAL A 456 36.34 -9.13 13.53
N LEU A 457 36.21 -10.27 12.85
CA LEU A 457 37.23 -11.32 12.87
C LEU A 457 38.53 -10.83 12.25
N ASP A 458 39.63 -11.05 12.96
CA ASP A 458 40.98 -10.78 12.48
C ASP A 458 41.94 -11.94 12.80
N ASN A 459 43.21 -11.77 12.43
CA ASN A 459 44.23 -12.81 12.56
C ASN A 459 44.68 -13.13 13.99
N THR A 460 44.15 -12.43 15.00
CA THR A 460 44.42 -12.71 16.42
C THR A 460 43.50 -13.79 16.99
N HIS A 461 42.45 -14.19 16.26
CA HIS A 461 41.58 -15.31 16.63
C HIS A 461 42.38 -16.62 16.69
N ALA A 462 42.29 -17.37 17.79
CA ALA A 462 43.08 -18.58 18.02
C ALA A 462 42.90 -19.65 16.92
N LYS A 463 41.71 -19.68 16.30
CA LYS A 463 41.35 -20.56 15.17
C LYS A 463 41.46 -19.90 13.78
N TYR A 464 42.14 -18.76 13.62
CA TYR A 464 42.20 -18.06 12.33
C TYR A 464 42.79 -18.93 11.20
N ALA A 465 43.77 -19.79 11.51
CA ALA A 465 44.34 -20.72 10.54
C ALA A 465 43.34 -21.77 10.00
N ASN A 466 42.19 -21.94 10.67
CA ASN A 466 41.12 -22.86 10.29
C ASN A 466 40.00 -22.18 9.48
N LEU A 467 40.11 -20.87 9.22
CA LEU A 467 39.09 -20.10 8.53
C LEU A 467 38.96 -20.54 7.05
N GLN A 468 37.74 -20.94 6.66
CA GLN A 468 37.39 -21.42 5.32
C GLN A 468 36.54 -20.45 4.50
N GLY A 469 36.03 -19.40 5.13
CA GLY A 469 35.26 -18.33 4.50
C GLY A 469 35.00 -17.20 5.48
N HIS A 470 35.12 -15.96 5.03
CA HIS A 470 34.83 -14.77 5.82
C HIS A 470 34.33 -13.64 4.90
N TRP A 471 33.03 -13.40 4.92
CA TRP A 471 32.37 -12.32 4.18
C TRP A 471 31.86 -11.27 5.16
N LYS A 472 32.48 -10.08 5.15
CA LYS A 472 32.13 -9.00 6.11
C LYS A 472 30.79 -8.35 5.81
N LEU A 473 30.43 -8.27 4.52
CA LEU A 473 29.23 -7.58 4.02
C LEU A 473 29.26 -6.08 4.38
N THR A 474 30.37 -5.41 4.04
CA THR A 474 30.61 -3.99 4.33
C THR A 474 31.00 -3.19 3.08
N GLU A 475 30.86 -3.76 1.89
CA GLU A 475 31.29 -3.18 0.61
C GLU A 475 30.52 -1.89 0.26
N GLY A 476 29.24 -1.80 0.64
CA GLY A 476 28.38 -0.63 0.49
C GLY A 476 27.96 -0.27 -0.93
N THR A 477 28.57 -0.88 -1.94
CA THR A 477 28.18 -0.78 -3.35
C THR A 477 28.62 -2.01 -4.12
N GLY A 478 28.07 -2.19 -5.33
CA GLY A 478 28.48 -3.25 -6.24
C GLY A 478 27.95 -4.64 -5.85
N THR A 479 28.34 -5.63 -6.65
CA THR A 479 27.82 -7.01 -6.55
C THR A 479 28.88 -8.05 -6.17
N LEU A 480 30.17 -7.68 -6.12
CA LEU A 480 31.23 -8.58 -5.66
C LEU A 480 31.25 -8.58 -4.13
N ILE A 481 31.10 -9.75 -3.53
CA ILE A 481 31.20 -9.94 -2.09
C ILE A 481 32.52 -10.63 -1.77
N SER A 482 33.38 -9.95 -1.00
CA SER A 482 34.74 -10.40 -0.79
C SER A 482 34.83 -11.44 0.32
N ASP A 483 35.31 -12.64 -0.01
CA ASP A 483 35.89 -13.55 0.99
C ASP A 483 37.29 -13.06 1.34
N VAL A 484 37.50 -12.65 2.59
CA VAL A 484 38.81 -12.20 3.10
C VAL A 484 39.58 -13.32 3.82
N SER A 485 39.04 -14.54 3.82
CA SER A 485 39.76 -15.73 4.29
C SER A 485 40.88 -16.12 3.32
N PRO A 486 41.82 -16.98 3.72
CA PRO A 486 42.83 -17.54 2.82
C PRO A 486 42.26 -18.28 1.59
N ASN A 487 40.99 -18.71 1.60
CA ASN A 487 40.37 -19.45 0.51
C ASN A 487 39.88 -18.56 -0.64
N LEU A 488 39.64 -17.27 -0.41
CA LEU A 488 39.20 -16.30 -1.42
C LEU A 488 37.98 -16.77 -2.25
N ALA A 489 37.04 -17.46 -1.60
CA ALA A 489 35.77 -17.90 -2.17
C ALA A 489 34.78 -16.72 -2.29
N HIS A 490 35.09 -15.76 -3.16
CA HIS A 490 34.24 -14.59 -3.38
C HIS A 490 32.81 -14.98 -3.80
N GLY A 491 31.84 -14.20 -3.35
CA GLY A 491 30.42 -14.34 -3.70
C GLY A 491 29.96 -13.29 -4.71
N THR A 492 28.82 -13.57 -5.34
CA THR A 492 28.11 -12.61 -6.20
C THR A 492 26.75 -12.28 -5.59
N LEU A 493 26.50 -11.01 -5.29
CA LEU A 493 25.21 -10.48 -4.87
C LEU A 493 24.28 -10.31 -6.08
N THR A 494 23.09 -10.90 -5.99
CA THR A 494 21.96 -10.71 -6.92
C THR A 494 20.83 -10.05 -6.14
N GLY A 495 20.38 -8.88 -6.58
CA GLY A 495 19.46 -8.05 -5.80
C GLY A 495 20.14 -7.39 -4.59
N GLY A 496 19.38 -7.19 -3.52
CA GLY A 496 19.83 -6.62 -2.25
C GLY A 496 20.07 -5.12 -2.32
N ILE A 497 19.94 -4.46 -1.16
CA ILE A 497 20.13 -3.01 -1.05
C ILE A 497 21.14 -2.73 0.06
N TRP A 498 22.22 -2.05 -0.31
CA TRP A 498 23.13 -1.45 0.66
C TRP A 498 22.45 -0.27 1.33
N LYS A 499 22.36 -0.31 2.66
CA LYS A 499 21.77 0.73 3.51
C LYS A 499 22.87 1.41 4.31
N ASP A 500 22.71 2.72 4.49
CA ASP A 500 23.50 3.49 5.44
C ASP A 500 23.03 3.14 6.85
N ALA A 501 23.93 2.59 7.68
CA ALA A 501 23.63 2.12 9.02
C ALA A 501 23.62 3.27 10.06
N THR A 502 23.87 4.52 9.63
CA THR A 502 23.95 5.68 10.50
C THR A 502 22.70 6.55 10.48
N VAL A 503 21.80 6.33 9.52
CA VAL A 503 20.59 7.14 9.33
C VAL A 503 19.39 6.51 10.04
N SER A 504 18.64 7.35 10.76
CA SER A 504 17.35 6.91 11.33
C SER A 504 16.34 6.69 10.21
N GLU A 505 15.55 5.64 10.32
CA GLU A 505 14.42 5.40 9.42
C GLU A 505 13.24 6.29 9.85
N ILE A 506 12.59 6.94 8.89
CA ILE A 506 11.36 7.69 9.14
C ILE A 506 10.19 6.81 8.68
N ILE A 507 9.27 6.54 9.60
CA ILE A 507 8.03 5.83 9.30
C ILE A 507 6.87 6.79 9.42
N ASP A 508 6.08 6.90 8.35
CA ASP A 508 4.82 7.62 8.35
C ASP A 508 3.70 6.72 8.88
N THR A 509 2.89 7.23 9.80
CA THR A 509 1.63 6.62 10.25
C THR A 509 0.49 7.54 9.85
N TYR A 510 -0.53 6.98 9.18
CA TYR A 510 -1.67 7.72 8.65
C TYR A 510 -2.92 7.54 9.51
N ASN A 511 -3.59 8.64 9.85
CA ASN A 511 -4.89 8.67 10.49
C ASN A 511 -5.92 9.35 9.56
N TYR A 512 -6.99 8.62 9.24
CA TYR A 512 -8.07 9.05 8.34
C TYR A 512 -9.34 9.48 9.06
N ASP A 513 -9.38 9.52 10.39
CA ASP A 513 -10.59 9.76 11.21
C ASP A 513 -11.34 11.03 10.81
N ASN A 514 -10.60 12.06 10.37
CA ASN A 514 -11.15 13.35 9.95
C ASN A 514 -11.39 13.48 8.45
N THR A 515 -11.16 12.44 7.65
CA THR A 515 -11.42 12.48 6.20
C THR A 515 -12.84 12.03 5.88
N PRO A 516 -13.43 12.47 4.75
CA PRO A 516 -14.76 12.03 4.35
C PRO A 516 -14.85 10.51 4.14
N ARG A 517 -16.07 10.02 4.18
CA ARG A 517 -16.45 8.63 3.93
C ARG A 517 -17.38 8.53 2.74
N THR A 518 -17.39 7.40 2.05
CA THR A 518 -18.34 7.13 0.96
C THR A 518 -19.79 7.42 1.34
N VAL A 519 -20.22 7.05 2.56
CA VAL A 519 -21.58 7.28 3.07
C VAL A 519 -21.93 8.76 3.31
N ASP A 520 -20.94 9.65 3.37
CA ASP A 520 -21.15 11.08 3.60
C ASP A 520 -21.79 11.77 2.39
N VAL A 521 -21.64 11.20 1.19
CA VAL A 521 -22.11 11.78 -0.07
C VAL A 521 -23.63 11.98 -0.09
N ALA A 522 -24.40 10.93 0.22
CA ALA A 522 -25.87 11.02 0.30
C ALA A 522 -26.33 12.01 1.37
N VAL A 523 -25.69 11.99 2.55
CA VAL A 523 -26.01 12.89 3.66
C VAL A 523 -25.77 14.35 3.28
N THR A 524 -24.63 14.63 2.64
CA THR A 524 -24.26 15.96 2.15
C THR A 524 -25.28 16.48 1.12
N ALA A 525 -25.73 15.62 0.19
CA ALA A 525 -26.76 15.99 -0.78
C ALA A 525 -28.10 16.36 -0.12
N LEU A 526 -28.56 15.57 0.85
CA LEU A 526 -29.80 15.83 1.59
C LEU A 526 -29.71 17.11 2.42
N SER A 527 -28.56 17.33 3.09
CA SER A 527 -28.29 18.54 3.86
C SER A 527 -28.32 19.80 2.99
N HIS A 528 -27.71 19.78 1.80
CA HIS A 528 -27.76 20.92 0.87
C HIS A 528 -29.18 21.24 0.39
N LEU A 529 -29.99 20.20 0.13
CA LEU A 529 -31.39 20.35 -0.26
C LEU A 529 -32.31 20.78 0.90
N CYS A 530 -31.75 20.98 2.10
CA CYS A 530 -32.49 21.35 3.31
C CYS A 530 -33.59 20.35 3.65
N ILE A 531 -33.35 19.07 3.36
CA ILE A 531 -34.25 17.98 3.73
C ILE A 531 -33.93 17.57 5.17
N PRO A 532 -34.92 17.57 6.09
CA PRO A 532 -34.69 17.17 7.47
C PRO A 532 -34.24 15.71 7.56
N ILE A 533 -33.02 15.48 8.05
CA ILE A 533 -32.51 14.13 8.29
C ILE A 533 -33.01 13.69 9.67
N ILE A 534 -33.92 12.72 9.69
CA ILE A 534 -34.50 12.16 10.91
C ILE A 534 -33.74 10.91 11.37
N LEU A 535 -33.75 10.66 12.69
CA LEU A 535 -33.00 9.57 13.31
C LEU A 535 -33.42 8.18 12.79
N GLU A 536 -34.68 8.03 12.43
CA GLU A 536 -35.29 6.77 11.97
C GLU A 536 -34.69 6.25 10.67
N TRP A 537 -34.14 7.12 9.81
CA TRP A 537 -33.45 6.70 8.59
C TRP A 537 -32.13 5.96 8.88
N GLY A 538 -31.56 6.17 10.07
CA GLY A 538 -30.36 5.48 10.50
C GLY A 538 -29.15 5.70 9.60
N LEU A 539 -29.07 6.85 8.92
CA LEU A 539 -27.93 7.23 8.10
C LEU A 539 -26.64 7.25 8.94
N GLU A 540 -25.52 6.84 8.33
CA GLU A 540 -24.22 6.70 8.99
C GLU A 540 -23.17 7.67 8.47
N GLY A 541 -23.50 8.44 7.42
CA GLY A 541 -22.68 9.53 6.95
C GLY A 541 -22.87 10.82 7.74
N SER A 542 -21.93 11.73 7.55
CA SER A 542 -21.96 13.12 8.01
C SER A 542 -21.87 14.07 6.82
N THR A 543 -22.39 15.29 6.95
CA THR A 543 -22.24 16.27 5.86
C THR A 543 -20.79 16.74 5.74
N ILE A 544 -20.31 16.88 4.50
CA ILE A 544 -18.96 17.36 4.17
C ILE A 544 -18.92 18.91 4.16
N ILE A 545 -20.08 19.54 4.00
CA ILE A 545 -20.24 20.99 3.90
C ILE A 545 -21.16 21.49 5.01
N ASP A 546 -21.04 22.77 5.34
CA ASP A 546 -22.03 23.47 6.16
C ASP A 546 -23.26 23.81 5.29
N SER A 547 -24.46 23.44 5.73
CA SER A 547 -25.69 23.70 4.99
C SER A 547 -26.34 25.01 5.42
N ASN A 548 -26.49 25.97 4.49
CA ASN A 548 -27.21 27.23 4.75
C ASN A 548 -28.71 27.03 4.43
N CYS A 549 -29.43 26.48 5.40
CA CYS A 549 -30.85 26.14 5.29
C CYS A 549 -31.77 27.06 6.14
N ASP A 550 -31.19 28.06 6.79
CA ASP A 550 -31.87 29.02 7.68
C ASP A 550 -32.31 30.30 6.97
#